data_AF-A0A533Q9D5-F1
#
_entry.id   AF-A0A533Q9D5-F1
#
_cell.length_a   1.000
_cell.length_b   1.000
_cell.length_c   1.000
_cell.angle_alpha   90.00
_cell.angle_beta   90.00
_cell.angle_gamma   90.00
#
_symmetry.space_group_name_H-M   'P 1'
#
loop_
_entity.id
_entity.type
_entity.pdbx_description
1 polymer ?
#
loop_
_entity_poly.entity_id
_entity_poly.type
_entity_poly.pdbx_seq_one_letter_code
_entity_poly.pdbx_strand_id
1 'polypeptide(L)'
;MKIEFDPNLIEEAIFRELKVKEEKGDYALTNEYHALTDPVYENFPLDERPAQFKKIEWDFFKELGFFNLIKESFDEFPDLEGKVIGGVITKAKNPFDEGSSLTKGPGDGTEQKRIIIKLLIDRFQEIAYLKKLIRHELMHVSDMLGESFGYRDERLGCNPMEESIITERYSIFWDIFVDSRLLRKGKETISDKEGRYAEFESLYKKIPTEIKAAIFNVLWQDEYLTHNKILELAKDVNKVIKISEGLPIKHVQKIKKRSCLEHNVLCVNFVPIIGLKISIMILIS
;
A
#
# COMPACT_ATOMS: atom_id res chain seq x y z
N MET A 1 -19.17 9.07 -2.70
CA MET A 1 -19.05 7.81 -1.93
C MET A 1 -18.96 8.05 -0.41
N LYS A 2 -19.56 7.18 0.41
CA LYS A 2 -19.48 7.23 1.90
C LYS A 2 -18.17 6.61 2.40
N ILE A 3 -17.49 7.29 3.33
CA ILE A 3 -16.26 6.83 3.98
C ILE A 3 -16.48 6.82 5.49
N GLU A 4 -16.18 5.69 6.11
CA GLU A 4 -16.25 5.49 7.56
C GLU A 4 -14.84 5.32 8.12
N PHE A 5 -14.66 5.68 9.39
CA PHE A 5 -13.38 5.62 10.08
C PHE A 5 -13.55 4.81 11.36
N ASP A 6 -12.58 3.94 11.64
CA ASP A 6 -12.48 3.25 12.91
C ASP A 6 -12.20 4.27 14.04
N PRO A 7 -13.02 4.32 15.11
CA PRO A 7 -12.78 5.21 16.25
C PRO A 7 -11.37 5.10 16.84
N ASN A 8 -10.81 3.89 16.90
CA ASN A 8 -9.46 3.70 17.45
C ASN A 8 -8.38 4.32 16.56
N LEU A 9 -8.59 4.33 15.23
CA LEU A 9 -7.69 5.02 14.30
C LEU A 9 -7.72 6.53 14.55
N ILE A 10 -8.92 7.08 14.74
CA ILE A 10 -9.12 8.52 14.97
C ILE A 10 -8.41 8.96 16.24
N GLU A 11 -8.68 8.30 17.37
CA GLU A 11 -8.07 8.60 18.67
C GLU A 11 -6.54 8.57 18.59
N GLU A 12 -5.98 7.48 18.05
CA GLU A 12 -4.52 7.33 17.97
C GLU A 12 -3.86 8.32 17.01
N ALA A 13 -4.51 8.69 15.90
CA ALA A 13 -4.01 9.71 14.99
C ALA A 13 -3.95 11.09 15.66
N ILE A 14 -4.98 11.44 16.45
CA ILE A 14 -5.01 12.68 17.23
C ILE A 14 -3.89 12.66 18.27
N PHE A 15 -3.80 11.63 19.10
CA PHE A 15 -2.77 11.55 20.14
C PHE A 15 -1.36 11.55 19.57
N ARG A 16 -1.16 10.97 18.38
CA ARG A 16 0.11 11.04 17.69
C ARG A 16 0.46 12.48 17.29
N GLU A 17 -0.49 13.23 16.73
CA GLU A 17 -0.32 14.65 16.38
C GLU A 17 -0.02 15.51 17.61
N LEU A 18 -0.78 15.32 18.70
CA LEU A 18 -0.53 16.01 19.98
C LEU A 18 0.91 15.78 20.44
N LYS A 19 1.32 14.51 20.52
CA LYS A 19 2.65 14.12 20.98
C LYS A 19 3.77 14.73 20.11
N VAL A 20 3.61 14.73 18.78
CA VAL A 20 4.61 15.30 17.86
C VAL A 20 4.75 16.81 18.05
N LYS A 21 3.68 17.54 18.39
CA LYS A 21 3.76 18.97 18.72
C LYS A 21 4.38 19.22 20.09
N GLU A 22 4.03 18.42 21.09
CA GLU A 22 4.62 18.47 22.43
C GLU A 22 6.13 18.23 22.42
N GLU A 23 6.59 17.24 21.63
CA GLU A 23 8.02 16.96 21.42
C GLU A 23 8.78 18.16 20.81
N LYS A 24 8.08 19.06 20.11
CA LYS A 24 8.61 20.33 19.58
C LYS A 24 8.42 21.50 20.56
N GLY A 25 7.85 21.27 21.74
CA GLY A 25 7.55 22.28 22.75
C GLY A 25 6.28 23.10 22.50
N ASP A 26 5.45 22.71 21.54
CA ASP A 26 4.17 23.35 21.24
C ASP A 26 3.01 22.58 21.90
N TYR A 27 2.44 23.16 22.95
CA TYR A 27 1.32 22.59 23.71
C TYR A 27 -0.03 23.21 23.34
N ALA A 28 -0.09 24.11 22.34
CA ALA A 28 -1.34 24.80 22.00
C ALA A 28 -2.46 23.82 21.63
N LEU A 29 -2.14 22.82 20.80
CA LEU A 29 -3.10 21.81 20.36
C LEU A 29 -3.53 20.89 21.51
N THR A 30 -2.61 20.53 22.40
CA THR A 30 -2.92 19.73 23.60
C THR A 30 -3.86 20.49 24.54
N ASN A 31 -3.62 21.78 24.77
CA ASN A 31 -4.49 22.61 25.59
C ASN A 31 -5.89 22.76 24.97
N GLU A 32 -5.97 22.90 23.64
CA GLU A 32 -7.25 22.92 22.91
C GLU A 32 -8.01 21.60 23.08
N TYR A 33 -7.32 20.46 22.91
CA TYR A 33 -7.90 19.15 23.11
C TYR A 33 -8.41 18.95 24.55
N HIS A 34 -7.65 19.37 25.57
CA HIS A 34 -8.08 19.33 26.97
C HIS A 34 -9.27 20.25 27.25
N ALA A 35 -9.29 21.46 26.68
CA ALA A 35 -10.42 22.37 26.83
C ALA A 35 -11.74 21.77 26.33
N LEU A 36 -11.68 20.88 25.33
CA LEU A 36 -12.84 20.14 24.82
C LEU A 36 -13.18 18.90 25.65
N THR A 37 -12.16 18.17 26.13
CA THR A 37 -12.33 16.86 26.78
C THR A 37 -12.51 16.92 28.30
N ASP A 38 -11.89 17.87 28.99
CA ASP A 38 -12.00 18.02 30.45
C ASP A 38 -13.47 18.22 30.91
N PRO A 39 -14.30 19.04 30.25
CA PRO A 39 -15.71 19.20 30.60
C PRO A 39 -16.52 17.90 30.51
N VAL A 40 -16.07 16.87 29.78
CA VAL A 40 -16.76 15.58 29.68
C VAL A 40 -16.74 14.85 31.03
N TYR A 41 -15.65 14.99 31.79
CA TYR A 41 -15.52 14.36 33.11
C TYR A 41 -16.44 15.00 34.16
N GLU A 42 -16.81 16.26 33.99
CA GLU A 42 -17.64 17.01 34.94
C GLU A 42 -19.13 16.97 34.58
N ASN A 43 -19.45 17.05 33.29
CA ASN A 43 -20.82 17.29 32.82
C ASN A 43 -21.58 16.03 32.39
N PHE A 44 -20.90 14.88 32.25
CA PHE A 44 -21.53 13.64 31.76
C PHE A 44 -21.36 12.44 32.73
N PRO A 45 -22.42 11.61 32.90
CA PRO A 45 -22.34 10.32 33.57
C PRO A 45 -21.33 9.37 32.92
N LEU A 46 -20.74 8.47 33.72
CA LEU A 46 -19.66 7.57 33.29
C LEU A 46 -20.00 6.73 32.04
N ASP A 47 -21.24 6.29 31.89
CA ASP A 47 -21.73 5.47 30.79
C ASP A 47 -21.91 6.28 29.48
N GLU A 48 -22.10 7.59 29.57
CA GLU A 48 -22.26 8.47 28.40
C GLU A 48 -20.92 9.04 27.89
N ARG A 49 -19.90 9.14 28.74
CA ARG A 49 -18.59 9.73 28.38
C ARG A 49 -17.96 9.15 27.11
N PRO A 50 -17.94 7.81 26.89
CA PRO A 50 -17.33 7.25 25.69
C PRO A 50 -17.96 7.76 24.39
N ALA A 51 -19.28 8.02 24.38
CA ALA A 51 -19.96 8.58 23.21
C ALA A 51 -19.60 10.06 22.99
N GLN A 52 -19.41 10.82 24.08
CA GLN A 52 -19.00 12.23 24.01
C GLN A 52 -17.56 12.38 23.53
N PHE A 53 -16.63 11.57 24.04
CA PHE A 53 -15.24 11.56 23.57
C PHE A 53 -15.15 11.27 22.07
N LYS A 54 -15.85 10.22 21.60
CA LYS A 54 -15.91 9.90 20.16
C LYS A 54 -16.41 11.05 19.29
N LYS A 55 -17.37 11.84 19.80
CA LYS A 55 -17.89 13.01 19.07
C LYS A 55 -16.83 14.11 18.99
N ILE A 56 -16.20 14.44 20.11
CA ILE A 56 -15.13 15.44 20.19
C ILE A 56 -13.96 15.03 19.29
N GLU A 57 -13.49 13.80 19.42
CA GLU A 57 -12.40 13.25 18.62
C GLU A 57 -12.73 13.28 17.12
N TRP A 58 -13.97 12.92 16.72
CA TRP A 58 -14.39 13.03 15.33
C TRP A 58 -14.35 14.47 14.81
N ASP A 59 -14.83 15.43 15.61
CA ASP A 59 -14.79 16.85 15.25
C ASP A 59 -13.33 17.35 15.14
N PHE A 60 -12.49 17.02 16.11
CA PHE A 60 -11.07 17.37 16.14
C PHE A 60 -10.29 16.74 14.98
N PHE A 61 -10.57 15.48 14.62
CA PHE A 61 -9.97 14.79 13.48
C PHE A 61 -10.29 15.47 12.14
N LYS A 62 -11.49 16.04 12.01
CA LYS A 62 -11.85 16.85 10.83
C LYS A 62 -11.15 18.20 10.83
N GLU A 63 -11.02 18.85 11.99
CA GLU A 63 -10.32 20.13 12.14
C GLU A 63 -8.83 20.02 11.82
N LEU A 64 -8.19 18.89 12.18
CA LEU A 64 -6.83 18.54 11.75
C LEU A 64 -6.72 18.30 10.23
N GLY A 65 -7.83 18.28 9.50
CA GLY A 65 -7.88 18.09 8.04
C GLY A 65 -7.71 16.64 7.58
N PHE A 66 -7.54 15.69 8.50
CA PHE A 66 -7.31 14.28 8.17
C PHE A 66 -8.48 13.65 7.44
N PHE A 67 -9.72 13.94 7.84
CA PHE A 67 -10.90 13.48 7.10
C PHE A 67 -10.91 13.97 5.65
N ASN A 68 -10.70 15.28 5.44
CA ASN A 68 -10.71 15.89 4.11
C ASN A 68 -9.60 15.33 3.22
N LEU A 69 -8.41 15.11 3.77
CA LEU A 69 -7.29 14.49 3.07
C LEU A 69 -7.69 13.13 2.46
N ILE A 70 -8.27 12.24 3.26
CA ILE A 70 -8.71 10.93 2.77
C ILE A 70 -9.84 11.11 1.75
N LYS A 71 -10.83 11.94 2.06
CA LYS A 71 -12.00 12.15 1.21
C LYS A 71 -11.62 12.64 -0.19
N GLU A 72 -10.71 13.60 -0.27
CA GLU A 72 -10.18 14.12 -1.54
C GLU A 72 -9.47 13.03 -2.34
N SER A 73 -8.68 12.16 -1.69
CA SER A 73 -8.03 11.03 -2.37
C SER A 73 -9.05 10.06 -2.98
N PHE A 74 -10.18 9.81 -2.30
CA PHE A 74 -11.27 9.00 -2.85
C PHE A 74 -12.00 9.67 -4.00
N ASP A 75 -12.12 11.01 -3.98
CA ASP A 75 -12.75 11.78 -5.06
C ASP A 75 -11.93 11.76 -6.35
N GLU A 76 -10.65 11.38 -6.30
CA GLU A 76 -9.84 11.10 -7.49
C GLU A 76 -10.28 9.83 -8.25
N PHE A 77 -11.15 8.99 -7.66
CA PHE A 77 -11.59 7.70 -8.22
C PHE A 77 -13.13 7.63 -8.33
N PRO A 78 -13.77 8.48 -9.15
CA PRO A 78 -15.23 8.48 -9.31
C PRO A 78 -15.76 7.15 -9.84
N ASP A 79 -14.96 6.38 -10.60
CA ASP A 79 -15.34 5.08 -11.16
C ASP A 79 -15.59 3.98 -10.10
N LEU A 80 -15.23 4.23 -8.83
CA LEU A 80 -15.55 3.34 -7.71
C LEU A 80 -16.96 3.57 -7.18
N GLU A 81 -17.53 4.76 -7.41
CA GLU A 81 -18.89 5.07 -6.98
C GLU A 81 -19.91 4.18 -7.71
N GLY A 82 -20.84 3.60 -6.95
CA GLY A 82 -21.82 2.64 -7.47
C GLY A 82 -21.29 1.20 -7.65
N LYS A 83 -19.97 0.96 -7.63
CA LYS A 83 -19.38 -0.40 -7.63
C LYS A 83 -19.19 -0.97 -6.23
N VAL A 84 -19.08 -0.09 -5.23
CA VAL A 84 -18.91 -0.45 -3.82
C VAL A 84 -19.90 0.31 -2.95
N ILE A 85 -20.22 -0.26 -1.78
CA ILE A 85 -21.12 0.38 -0.81
C ILE A 85 -20.46 1.57 -0.07
N GLY A 86 -19.13 1.64 -0.09
CA GLY A 86 -18.34 2.65 0.61
C GLY A 86 -16.95 2.16 0.98
N GLY A 87 -16.23 3.00 1.71
CA GLY A 87 -14.91 2.71 2.27
C GLY A 87 -14.87 2.76 3.79
N VAL A 88 -13.99 1.97 4.39
CA VAL A 88 -13.65 2.04 5.81
C VAL A 88 -12.15 2.22 5.95
N ILE A 89 -11.74 3.23 6.70
CA ILE A 89 -10.34 3.46 7.08
C ILE A 89 -10.14 2.93 8.49
N THR A 90 -9.20 2.01 8.66
CA THR A 90 -8.88 1.41 9.97
C THR A 90 -7.38 1.37 10.19
N LYS A 91 -6.98 1.04 11.41
CA LYS A 91 -5.57 0.99 11.82
C LYS A 91 -4.92 -0.30 11.32
N ALA A 92 -3.77 -0.18 10.67
CA ALA A 92 -2.87 -1.28 10.41
C ALA A 92 -2.07 -1.63 11.68
N LYS A 93 -1.89 -2.93 11.95
CA LYS A 93 -1.13 -3.39 13.13
C LYS A 93 0.39 -3.24 12.98
N ASN A 94 0.88 -3.32 11.75
CA ASN A 94 2.29 -3.27 11.38
C ASN A 94 2.41 -2.96 9.88
N PRO A 95 3.61 -2.68 9.35
CA PRO A 95 3.79 -2.35 7.94
C PRO A 95 3.34 -3.44 6.95
N PHE A 96 3.29 -4.70 7.38
CA PHE A 96 2.75 -5.75 6.53
C PHE A 96 1.23 -5.59 6.43
N ASP A 97 0.52 -5.33 7.53
CA ASP A 97 -0.94 -5.17 7.56
C ASP A 97 -1.44 -3.84 6.91
N GLU A 98 -0.55 -2.97 6.42
CA GLU A 98 -0.92 -1.73 5.72
C GLU A 98 -1.28 -2.03 4.26
N GLY A 99 -2.39 -1.45 3.78
CA GLY A 99 -2.86 -1.63 2.41
C GLY A 99 -4.38 -1.74 2.29
N SER A 100 -4.85 -2.12 1.11
CA SER A 100 -6.27 -2.24 0.78
C SER A 100 -6.77 -3.67 0.62
N SER A 101 -8.06 -3.85 0.89
CA SER A 101 -8.78 -5.09 0.63
C SER A 101 -10.25 -4.81 0.32
N LEU A 102 -10.92 -5.81 -0.27
CA LEU A 102 -12.36 -5.80 -0.48
C LEU A 102 -13.03 -6.82 0.42
N THR A 103 -14.02 -6.38 1.19
CA THR A 103 -14.85 -7.27 2.01
C THR A 103 -16.29 -7.29 1.48
N LYS A 104 -17.04 -8.36 1.80
CA LYS A 104 -18.48 -8.39 1.54
C LYS A 104 -19.15 -7.36 2.46
N GLY A 105 -20.08 -6.56 1.93
CA GLY A 105 -20.84 -5.61 2.74
C GLY A 105 -21.66 -6.29 3.84
N PRO A 106 -21.89 -5.65 5.00
CA PRO A 106 -22.74 -6.20 6.06
C PRO A 106 -24.22 -6.10 5.66
N GLY A 107 -24.87 -7.24 5.37
CA GLY A 107 -26.31 -7.36 5.02
C GLY A 107 -26.65 -6.67 3.69
N ASP A 108 -27.39 -7.20 2.71
CA ASP A 108 -28.71 -7.84 2.79
C ASP A 108 -28.92 -8.79 1.58
N GLY A 109 -27.85 -9.50 1.17
CA GLY A 109 -27.83 -10.24 -0.10
C GLY A 109 -27.39 -9.40 -1.30
N THR A 110 -26.91 -8.18 -1.07
CA THR A 110 -26.23 -7.37 -2.09
C THR A 110 -24.80 -7.88 -2.29
N GLU A 111 -24.43 -8.29 -3.50
CA GLU A 111 -23.06 -8.69 -3.86
C GLU A 111 -22.04 -7.53 -3.83
N GLN A 112 -22.49 -6.31 -3.51
CA GLN A 112 -21.63 -5.14 -3.51
C GLN A 112 -20.58 -5.20 -2.39
N LYS A 113 -19.32 -5.02 -2.79
CA LYS A 113 -18.16 -5.06 -1.91
C LYS A 113 -17.99 -3.74 -1.17
N ARG A 114 -17.23 -3.76 -0.08
CA ARG A 114 -16.80 -2.61 0.72
C ARG A 114 -15.28 -2.51 0.66
N ILE A 115 -14.76 -1.30 0.50
CA ILE A 115 -13.32 -1.04 0.51
C ILE A 115 -12.86 -0.94 1.97
N ILE A 116 -11.81 -1.65 2.33
CA ILE A 116 -11.10 -1.47 3.60
C ILE A 116 -9.70 -0.98 3.28
N ILE A 117 -9.30 0.17 3.82
CA ILE A 117 -7.91 0.67 3.76
C ILE A 117 -7.38 0.69 5.19
N LYS A 118 -6.28 -0.03 5.41
CA LYS A 118 -5.58 -0.06 6.69
C LYS A 118 -4.36 0.84 6.63
N LEU A 119 -4.22 1.73 7.60
CA LEU A 119 -3.12 2.71 7.66
C LEU A 119 -2.35 2.62 8.96
N LEU A 120 -1.03 2.76 8.89
CA LEU A 120 -0.20 3.06 10.05
C LEU A 120 -0.53 4.45 10.59
N ILE A 121 -0.58 4.60 11.92
CA ILE A 121 -0.86 5.88 12.58
C ILE A 121 0.17 6.95 12.21
N ASP A 122 1.45 6.58 12.09
CA ASP A 122 2.51 7.52 11.71
C ASP A 122 2.32 8.15 10.32
N ARG A 123 1.49 7.57 9.43
CA ARG A 123 1.22 8.15 8.11
C ARG A 123 0.52 9.50 8.18
N PHE A 124 -0.24 9.76 9.24
CA PHE A 124 -0.89 11.05 9.47
C PHE A 124 0.12 12.17 9.76
N GLN A 125 1.40 11.84 10.01
CA GLN A 125 2.49 12.80 10.14
C GLN A 125 3.20 13.10 8.81
N GLU A 126 2.94 12.29 7.78
CA GLU A 126 3.55 12.36 6.46
C GLU A 126 2.47 12.60 5.39
N ILE A 127 1.75 13.72 5.49
CA ILE A 127 0.53 14.01 4.70
C ILE A 127 0.73 13.81 3.19
N ALA A 128 1.86 14.27 2.65
CA ALA A 128 2.18 14.10 1.23
C ALA A 128 2.35 12.62 0.84
N TYR A 129 2.97 11.82 1.72
CA TYR A 129 3.13 10.38 1.51
C TYR A 129 1.78 9.65 1.66
N LEU A 130 0.99 9.99 2.68
CA LEU A 130 -0.32 9.40 2.91
C LEU A 130 -1.25 9.57 1.70
N LYS A 131 -1.26 10.76 1.08
CA LYS A 131 -2.03 11.00 -0.16
C LYS A 131 -1.61 10.06 -1.30
N LYS A 132 -0.29 9.82 -1.44
CA LYS A 132 0.27 8.90 -2.45
C LYS A 132 -0.11 7.46 -2.16
N LEU A 133 -0.03 7.05 -0.89
CA LEU A 133 -0.41 5.71 -0.43
C LEU A 133 -1.88 5.42 -0.69
N ILE A 134 -2.80 6.30 -0.30
CA ILE A 134 -4.24 6.06 -0.52
C ILE A 134 -4.54 5.96 -2.02
N ARG A 135 -3.93 6.81 -2.85
CA ARG A 135 -4.10 6.74 -4.30
C ARG A 135 -3.59 5.41 -4.87
N HIS A 136 -2.44 4.94 -4.40
CA HIS A 136 -1.88 3.65 -4.76
C HIS A 136 -2.86 2.51 -4.42
N GLU A 137 -3.35 2.50 -3.19
CA GLU A 137 -4.33 1.51 -2.71
C GLU A 137 -5.66 1.55 -3.46
N LEU A 138 -6.19 2.74 -3.77
CA LEU A 138 -7.41 2.87 -4.56
C LEU A 138 -7.24 2.43 -6.02
N MET A 139 -6.03 2.50 -6.56
CA MET A 139 -5.73 1.96 -7.87
C MET A 139 -5.72 0.42 -7.84
N HIS A 140 -5.19 -0.21 -6.79
CA HIS A 140 -5.35 -1.66 -6.58
C HIS A 140 -6.82 -2.06 -6.48
N VAL A 141 -7.62 -1.33 -5.71
CA VAL A 141 -9.06 -1.56 -5.60
C VAL A 141 -9.76 -1.43 -6.96
N SER A 142 -9.38 -0.43 -7.75
CA SER A 142 -9.91 -0.24 -9.11
C SER A 142 -9.62 -1.43 -10.00
N ASP A 143 -8.41 -1.99 -9.93
CA ASP A 143 -8.05 -3.22 -10.63
C ASP A 143 -8.85 -4.42 -10.11
N MET A 144 -9.01 -4.57 -8.78
CA MET A 144 -9.78 -5.66 -8.18
C MET A 144 -11.25 -5.69 -8.61
N LEU A 145 -11.83 -4.54 -8.94
CA LEU A 145 -13.20 -4.39 -9.43
C LEU A 145 -13.30 -4.39 -10.96
N GLY A 146 -12.18 -4.25 -11.66
CA GLY A 146 -12.13 -4.18 -13.12
C GLY A 146 -12.20 -5.58 -13.75
N GLU A 147 -13.23 -5.81 -14.57
CA GLU A 147 -13.38 -7.07 -15.30
C GLU A 147 -12.18 -7.39 -16.20
N SER A 148 -11.58 -6.37 -16.81
CA SER A 148 -10.39 -6.52 -17.68
C SER A 148 -9.17 -6.99 -16.92
N PHE A 149 -9.03 -6.63 -15.64
CA PHE A 149 -7.93 -7.11 -14.80
C PHE A 149 -8.19 -8.53 -14.30
N GLY A 150 -9.46 -8.86 -14.02
CA GLY A 150 -9.89 -10.22 -13.74
C GLY A 150 -9.41 -10.77 -12.39
N TYR A 151 -9.35 -9.91 -11.37
CA TYR A 151 -8.91 -10.29 -10.02
C TYR A 151 -9.76 -11.41 -9.43
N ARG A 152 -9.09 -12.38 -8.80
CA ARG A 152 -9.72 -13.43 -8.00
C ARG A 152 -9.03 -13.49 -6.64
N ASP A 153 -9.86 -13.63 -5.61
CA ASP A 153 -9.38 -13.93 -4.26
C ASP A 153 -9.06 -15.43 -4.22
N GLU A 154 -7.82 -15.76 -4.58
CA GLU A 154 -7.33 -17.13 -4.65
C GLU A 154 -6.02 -17.30 -3.90
N ARG A 155 -5.84 -18.49 -3.31
CA ARG A 155 -4.61 -18.86 -2.64
C ARG A 155 -3.47 -18.94 -3.65
N LEU A 156 -2.38 -18.23 -3.39
CA LEU A 156 -1.33 -18.05 -4.39
C LEU A 156 -0.31 -19.21 -4.45
N GLY A 157 -0.07 -19.91 -3.33
CA GLY A 157 0.87 -21.04 -3.24
C GLY A 157 0.27 -22.29 -2.60
N CYS A 158 0.97 -23.43 -2.73
CA CYS A 158 0.49 -24.71 -2.19
C CYS A 158 0.78 -24.85 -0.69
N ASN A 159 1.85 -24.22 -0.21
CA ASN A 159 2.30 -24.22 1.19
C ASN A 159 2.74 -22.80 1.61
N PRO A 160 2.86 -22.51 2.92
CA PRO A 160 3.15 -21.16 3.42
C PRO A 160 4.44 -20.53 2.88
N MET A 161 5.49 -21.33 2.67
CA MET A 161 6.76 -20.83 2.14
C MET A 161 6.63 -20.40 0.68
N GLU A 162 6.07 -21.27 -0.15
CA GLU A 162 5.82 -20.98 -1.56
C GLU A 162 4.86 -19.78 -1.71
N GLU A 163 3.80 -19.76 -0.91
CA GLU A 163 2.81 -18.69 -0.88
C GLU A 163 3.45 -17.34 -0.51
N SER A 164 4.34 -17.30 0.47
CA SER A 164 5.07 -16.06 0.81
C SER A 164 5.92 -15.56 -0.36
N ILE A 165 6.61 -16.44 -1.09
CA ILE A 165 7.47 -16.07 -2.23
C ILE A 165 6.62 -15.57 -3.40
N ILE A 166 5.53 -16.28 -3.72
CA ILE A 166 4.64 -15.90 -4.82
C ILE A 166 3.96 -14.57 -4.50
N THR A 167 3.50 -14.38 -3.26
CA THR A 167 2.86 -13.14 -2.81
C THR A 167 3.83 -11.95 -2.96
N GLU A 168 5.06 -12.07 -2.50
CA GLU A 168 6.06 -11.00 -2.61
C GLU A 168 6.31 -10.60 -4.08
N ARG A 169 6.44 -11.58 -4.98
CA ARG A 169 6.61 -11.31 -6.41
C ARG A 169 5.36 -10.71 -7.03
N TYR A 170 4.20 -11.26 -6.70
CA TYR A 170 2.90 -10.81 -7.22
C TYR A 170 2.66 -9.34 -6.85
N SER A 171 2.89 -8.97 -5.59
CA SER A 171 2.76 -7.58 -5.14
C SER A 171 3.68 -6.65 -5.93
N ILE A 172 4.98 -6.97 -6.06
CA ILE A 172 5.91 -6.10 -6.82
C ILE A 172 5.48 -5.91 -8.28
N PHE A 173 5.02 -6.97 -8.95
CA PHE A 173 4.51 -6.84 -10.32
C PHE A 173 3.23 -5.99 -10.41
N TRP A 174 2.32 -6.12 -9.46
CA TRP A 174 1.10 -5.32 -9.41
C TRP A 174 1.42 -3.85 -9.11
N ASP A 175 2.35 -3.61 -8.21
CA ASP A 175 2.77 -2.27 -7.83
C ASP A 175 3.43 -1.51 -8.99
N ILE A 176 4.29 -2.19 -9.75
CA ILE A 176 4.86 -1.67 -11.00
C ILE A 176 3.74 -1.24 -11.95
N PHE A 177 2.70 -2.06 -12.07
CA PHE A 177 1.55 -1.79 -12.94
C PHE A 177 0.68 -0.63 -12.42
N VAL A 178 0.51 -0.51 -11.10
CA VAL A 178 -0.21 0.60 -10.47
C VAL A 178 0.55 1.91 -10.63
N ASP A 179 1.80 1.96 -10.17
CA ASP A 179 2.56 3.22 -10.13
C ASP A 179 2.89 3.73 -11.52
N SER A 180 3.17 2.85 -12.48
CA SER A 180 3.39 3.28 -13.87
C SER A 180 2.16 3.95 -14.47
N ARG A 181 0.94 3.44 -14.20
CA ARG A 181 -0.32 4.05 -14.66
C ARG A 181 -0.65 5.33 -13.92
N LEU A 182 -0.37 5.40 -12.61
CA LEU A 182 -0.55 6.64 -11.84
C LEU A 182 0.36 7.75 -12.36
N LEU A 183 1.64 7.45 -12.63
CA LEU A 183 2.58 8.41 -13.21
C LEU A 183 2.17 8.85 -14.62
N ARG A 184 1.69 7.94 -15.48
CA ARG A 184 1.10 8.30 -16.79
C ARG A 184 -0.10 9.24 -16.69
N LYS A 185 -0.89 9.12 -15.61
CA LYS A 185 -2.00 10.04 -15.27
C LYS A 185 -1.53 11.35 -14.62
N GLY A 186 -0.22 11.60 -14.53
CA GLY A 186 0.34 12.80 -13.91
C GLY A 186 0.16 12.84 -12.39
N LYS A 187 -0.03 11.68 -11.76
CA LYS A 187 -0.21 11.56 -10.30
C LYS A 187 1.09 11.16 -9.65
N GLU A 188 1.33 11.70 -8.46
CA GLU A 188 2.43 11.24 -7.61
C GLU A 188 2.16 9.83 -7.06
N THR A 189 3.21 9.04 -6.90
CA THR A 189 3.21 7.64 -6.46
C THR A 189 4.07 7.44 -5.22
N ILE A 190 3.89 6.31 -4.54
CA ILE A 190 4.69 5.97 -3.34
C ILE A 190 6.16 5.66 -3.68
N SER A 191 6.41 5.20 -4.91
CA SER A 191 7.74 4.93 -5.44
C SER A 191 7.81 5.39 -6.90
N ASP A 192 8.97 5.85 -7.33
CA ASP A 192 9.23 6.22 -8.72
C ASP A 192 9.67 5.01 -9.55
N LYS A 193 10.02 5.25 -10.81
CA LYS A 193 10.43 4.18 -11.73
C LYS A 193 11.70 3.48 -11.23
N GLU A 194 12.65 4.24 -10.70
CA GLU A 194 13.93 3.77 -10.19
C GLU A 194 13.75 2.92 -8.93
N GLY A 195 12.90 3.36 -7.99
CA GLY A 195 12.54 2.62 -6.78
C GLY A 195 11.85 1.29 -7.11
N ARG A 196 10.85 1.31 -8.00
CA ARG A 196 10.18 0.08 -8.47
C ARG A 196 11.12 -0.85 -9.23
N TYR A 197 12.09 -0.31 -9.97
CA TYR A 197 13.13 -1.12 -10.59
C TYR A 197 14.02 -1.79 -9.54
N ALA A 198 14.42 -1.09 -8.48
CA ALA A 198 15.24 -1.66 -7.41
C ALA A 198 14.52 -2.80 -6.67
N GLU A 199 13.22 -2.65 -6.40
CA GLU A 199 12.38 -3.72 -5.82
C GLU A 199 12.35 -4.96 -6.74
N PHE A 200 12.03 -4.76 -8.01
CA PHE A 200 12.04 -5.83 -9.02
C PHE A 200 13.41 -6.49 -9.13
N GLU A 201 14.48 -5.70 -9.14
CA GLU A 201 15.84 -6.18 -9.28
C GLU A 201 16.22 -7.12 -8.13
N SER A 202 15.79 -6.78 -6.91
CA SER A 202 16.08 -7.53 -5.69
C SER A 202 15.54 -8.97 -5.72
N LEU A 203 14.43 -9.20 -6.42
CA LEU A 203 13.80 -10.52 -6.59
C LEU A 203 14.64 -11.49 -7.42
N TYR A 204 15.41 -10.98 -8.38
CA TYR A 204 16.00 -11.78 -9.46
C TYR A 204 17.52 -11.64 -9.57
N LYS A 205 18.24 -11.84 -8.45
CA LYS A 205 19.71 -11.69 -8.36
C LYS A 205 20.53 -12.49 -9.39
N LYS A 206 19.97 -13.57 -9.95
CA LYS A 206 20.64 -14.44 -10.93
C LYS A 206 20.42 -14.02 -12.39
N ILE A 207 19.49 -13.10 -12.66
CA ILE A 207 19.24 -12.59 -14.02
C ILE A 207 20.23 -11.43 -14.29
N PRO A 208 20.94 -11.41 -15.44
CA PRO A 208 21.82 -10.31 -15.83
C PRO A 208 21.10 -8.96 -15.81
N THR A 209 21.81 -7.90 -15.41
CA THR A 209 21.24 -6.55 -15.21
C THR A 209 20.61 -5.99 -16.48
N GLU A 210 21.21 -6.20 -17.65
CA GLU A 210 20.68 -5.71 -18.93
C GLU A 210 19.36 -6.39 -19.28
N ILE A 211 19.22 -7.68 -18.93
CA ILE A 211 17.99 -8.45 -19.13
C ILE A 211 16.91 -7.97 -18.14
N LYS A 212 17.26 -7.77 -16.86
CA LYS A 212 16.32 -7.23 -15.86
C LYS A 212 15.79 -5.86 -16.28
N ALA A 213 16.66 -4.95 -16.71
CA ALA A 213 16.27 -3.62 -17.17
C ALA A 213 15.34 -3.68 -18.40
N ALA A 214 15.61 -4.58 -19.35
CA ALA A 214 14.76 -4.77 -20.52
C ALA A 214 13.36 -5.30 -20.14
N ILE A 215 13.30 -6.32 -19.27
CA ILE A 215 12.04 -6.88 -18.76
C ILE A 215 11.24 -5.81 -18.02
N PHE A 216 11.88 -5.10 -17.09
CA PHE A 216 11.24 -4.05 -16.32
C PHE A 216 10.66 -2.95 -17.19
N ASN A 217 11.39 -2.51 -18.23
CA ASN A 217 10.88 -1.51 -19.15
C ASN A 217 9.62 -1.97 -19.89
N VAL A 218 9.51 -3.25 -20.26
CA VAL A 218 8.27 -3.79 -20.84
C VAL A 218 7.13 -3.74 -19.83
N LEU A 219 7.35 -4.25 -18.61
CA LEU A 219 6.35 -4.25 -17.54
C LEU A 219 5.89 -2.83 -17.18
N TRP A 220 6.83 -1.88 -17.13
CA TRP A 220 6.54 -0.49 -16.81
C TRP A 220 5.67 0.20 -17.87
N GLN A 221 5.77 -0.21 -19.14
CA GLN A 221 4.97 0.34 -20.23
C GLN A 221 3.64 -0.40 -20.45
N ASP A 222 3.41 -1.51 -19.74
CA ASP A 222 2.18 -2.29 -19.87
C ASP A 222 0.98 -1.51 -19.28
N GLU A 223 -0.11 -1.43 -20.03
CA GLU A 223 -1.37 -0.80 -19.64
C GLU A 223 -2.51 -1.79 -19.42
N TYR A 224 -2.29 -3.06 -19.77
CA TYR A 224 -3.33 -4.10 -19.82
C TYR A 224 -2.91 -5.36 -19.06
N LEU A 225 -2.00 -5.24 -18.10
CA LEU A 225 -1.58 -6.36 -17.27
C LEU A 225 -2.77 -6.91 -16.50
N THR A 226 -2.91 -8.23 -16.46
CA THR A 226 -4.03 -8.92 -15.81
C THR A 226 -3.58 -9.68 -14.58
N HIS A 227 -4.50 -9.95 -13.66
CA HIS A 227 -4.26 -10.81 -12.50
C HIS A 227 -3.61 -12.16 -12.89
N ASN A 228 -4.14 -12.81 -13.93
CA ASN A 228 -3.60 -14.09 -14.43
C ASN A 228 -2.16 -13.95 -14.90
N LYS A 229 -1.84 -12.85 -15.60
CA LYS A 229 -0.49 -12.64 -16.12
C LYS A 229 0.50 -12.38 -14.98
N ILE A 230 0.13 -11.54 -14.03
CA ILE A 230 0.94 -11.29 -12.83
C ILE A 230 1.20 -12.60 -12.08
N LEU A 231 0.17 -13.42 -11.89
CA LEU A 231 0.29 -14.69 -11.20
C LEU A 231 1.19 -15.68 -11.94
N GLU A 232 1.09 -15.77 -13.27
CA GLU A 232 1.97 -16.58 -14.10
C GLU A 232 3.44 -16.16 -13.91
N LEU A 233 3.72 -14.86 -13.94
CA LEU A 233 5.07 -14.31 -13.76
C LEU A 233 5.60 -14.52 -12.34
N ALA A 234 4.75 -14.37 -11.32
CA ALA A 234 5.12 -14.59 -9.92
C ALA A 234 5.50 -16.05 -9.64
N LYS A 235 4.79 -17.00 -10.28
CA LYS A 235 5.00 -18.45 -10.12
C LYS A 235 6.24 -18.96 -10.86
N ASP A 236 6.52 -18.48 -12.05
CA ASP A 236 7.58 -19.03 -12.91
C ASP A 236 8.57 -17.97 -13.42
N VAL A 237 9.80 -18.01 -12.92
CA VAL A 237 10.90 -17.12 -13.32
C VAL A 237 11.22 -17.25 -14.82
N ASN A 238 11.01 -18.41 -15.43
CA ASN A 238 11.24 -18.55 -16.87
C ASN A 238 10.23 -17.73 -17.67
N LYS A 239 9.00 -17.56 -17.17
CA LYS A 239 8.01 -16.68 -17.81
C LYS A 239 8.41 -15.22 -17.72
N VAL A 240 9.08 -14.82 -16.64
CA VAL A 240 9.69 -13.48 -16.50
C VAL A 240 10.80 -13.29 -17.53
N ILE A 241 11.72 -14.25 -17.65
CA ILE A 241 12.82 -14.18 -18.63
C ILE A 241 12.29 -14.10 -20.06
N LYS A 242 11.21 -14.83 -20.37
CA LYS A 242 10.56 -14.82 -21.70
C LYS A 242 10.09 -13.44 -22.15
N ILE A 243 9.81 -12.51 -21.24
CA ILE A 243 9.47 -11.11 -21.60
C ILE A 243 10.61 -10.45 -22.39
N SER A 244 11.86 -10.87 -22.16
CA SER A 244 13.03 -10.33 -22.86
C SER A 244 13.28 -10.92 -24.25
N GLU A 245 12.54 -11.98 -24.63
CA GLU A 245 12.74 -12.63 -25.93
C GLU A 245 12.39 -11.67 -27.07
N GLY A 246 13.31 -11.54 -28.03
CA GLY A 246 13.14 -10.63 -29.17
C GLY A 246 13.50 -9.16 -28.89
N LEU A 247 13.83 -8.79 -27.65
CA LEU A 247 14.33 -7.44 -27.35
C LEU A 247 15.79 -7.27 -27.81
N PRO A 248 16.17 -6.11 -28.33
CA PRO A 248 17.55 -5.83 -28.76
C PRO A 248 18.46 -5.59 -27.55
N ILE A 249 18.82 -6.66 -26.84
CA ILE A 249 19.69 -6.62 -25.66
C ILE A 249 21.13 -6.82 -26.09
N LYS A 250 21.99 -5.84 -25.82
CA LYS A 250 23.45 -5.98 -25.98
C LYS A 250 23.91 -7.10 -25.04
N HIS A 251 24.18 -8.27 -25.61
CA HIS A 251 24.64 -9.41 -24.83
C HIS A 251 25.99 -9.09 -24.19
N VAL A 252 26.07 -9.17 -22.86
CA VAL A 252 27.34 -9.33 -22.17
C VAL A 252 27.88 -10.70 -22.55
N GLN A 253 28.94 -10.73 -23.36
CA GLN A 253 29.63 -11.96 -23.71
C GLN A 253 29.98 -12.71 -22.43
N LYS A 254 29.57 -13.98 -22.33
CA LYS A 254 30.01 -14.90 -21.27
C LYS A 254 31.54 -14.86 -21.21
N ILE A 255 32.09 -14.30 -20.14
CA ILE A 255 33.49 -14.52 -19.79
C ILE A 255 33.64 -16.03 -19.58
N LYS A 256 34.26 -16.70 -20.55
CA LYS A 256 34.77 -18.06 -20.38
C LYS A 256 35.64 -18.05 -19.12
N LYS A 257 35.26 -18.85 -18.11
CA LYS A 257 36.12 -19.15 -16.96
C LYS A 257 37.51 -19.56 -17.47
N ARG A 258 38.50 -18.70 -17.26
CA ARG A 258 39.88 -19.12 -17.04
C ARG A 258 40.16 -18.98 -15.55
N SER A 259 40.79 -20.02 -15.04
CA SER A 259 41.12 -20.27 -13.65
C SER A 259 42.13 -19.27 -13.07
N CYS A 260 42.12 -19.23 -11.73
CA CYS A 260 43.19 -18.90 -10.79
C CYS A 260 43.19 -17.50 -10.14
N LEU A 261 42.92 -17.58 -8.82
CA LEU A 261 43.70 -17.07 -7.69
C LEU A 261 43.62 -15.57 -7.27
N GLU A 262 43.18 -15.45 -6.01
CA GLU A 262 43.62 -14.55 -4.92
C GLU A 262 42.94 -13.19 -4.64
N HIS A 263 42.46 -13.13 -3.38
CA HIS A 263 42.39 -12.02 -2.41
C HIS A 263 41.90 -10.63 -2.84
N ASN A 264 40.76 -10.18 -2.30
CA ASN A 264 40.70 -9.45 -1.02
C ASN A 264 39.26 -9.09 -0.64
N VAL A 265 38.95 -9.21 0.66
CA VAL A 265 37.65 -8.87 1.27
C VAL A 265 37.70 -7.43 1.74
N LEU A 266 36.70 -6.62 1.33
CA LEU A 266 36.31 -5.40 2.05
C LEU A 266 34.79 -5.40 2.14
N CYS A 267 34.29 -5.74 3.33
CA CYS A 267 32.88 -5.58 3.71
C CYS A 267 32.59 -4.09 3.89
N VAL A 268 31.57 -3.58 3.19
CA VAL A 268 30.92 -2.32 3.55
C VAL A 268 29.47 -2.66 3.88
N ASN A 269 29.11 -2.44 5.14
CA ASN A 269 27.77 -2.66 5.69
C ASN A 269 26.77 -1.72 5.00
N PHE A 270 25.75 -2.28 4.37
CA PHE A 270 24.59 -1.53 3.89
C PHE A 270 23.39 -1.87 4.78
N VAL A 271 22.88 -0.85 5.45
CA VAL A 271 21.67 -0.91 6.29
C VAL A 271 20.45 -1.03 5.36
N PRO A 272 19.53 -1.99 5.56
CA PRO A 272 18.35 -2.10 4.72
C PRO A 272 17.31 -1.03 5.10
N ILE A 273 16.89 -0.28 4.09
CA ILE A 273 15.69 0.57 4.11
C ILE A 273 14.47 -0.35 4.08
N ILE A 274 13.58 -0.20 5.07
CA ILE A 274 12.38 -1.00 5.27
C ILE A 274 11.37 -0.61 4.19
N GLY A 275 11.22 -1.44 3.16
CA GLY A 275 10.14 -1.32 2.16
C GLY A 275 8.82 -1.79 2.73
N LEU A 276 7.76 -1.01 2.54
CA LEU A 276 6.38 -1.45 2.80
C LEU A 276 6.11 -2.72 2.00
N LYS A 277 5.63 -3.76 2.68
CA LYS A 277 5.13 -4.98 2.06
C LYS A 277 3.61 -4.92 2.11
N ILE A 278 2.97 -4.76 0.96
CA ILE A 278 1.52 -4.87 0.82
C ILE A 278 1.09 -6.27 1.29
N SER A 279 0.33 -6.36 2.38
CA SER A 279 -0.37 -7.61 2.71
C SER A 279 -1.64 -7.72 1.90
N ILE A 280 -1.63 -8.71 1.01
CA ILE A 280 -2.85 -9.38 0.61
C ILE A 280 -3.31 -10.18 1.83
N MET A 281 -4.24 -9.62 2.61
CA MET A 281 -4.80 -10.28 3.78
C MET A 281 -5.80 -11.35 3.32
N ILE A 282 -5.34 -12.59 3.17
CA ILE A 282 -6.21 -13.75 2.95
C ILE A 282 -6.92 -14.06 4.28
N LEU A 283 -8.23 -13.87 4.32
CA LEU A 283 -9.10 -14.34 5.39
C LEU A 283 -9.07 -15.88 5.40
N ILE A 284 -8.30 -16.45 6.31
CA ILE A 284 -8.42 -17.88 6.66
C ILE A 284 -9.73 -18.00 7.43
N SER A 285 -10.72 -18.67 6.83
CA SER A 285 -11.91 -19.17 7.54
C SER A 285 -11.56 -20.41 8.35
#